data_AF-A0A804KL65-F1
#
_entry.id   AF-A0A804KL65-F1
#
_cell.length_a   1.000
_cell.length_b   1.000
_cell.length_c   1.000
_cell.angle_alpha   90.00
_cell.angle_beta   90.00
_cell.angle_gamma   90.00
#
_symmetry.space_group_name_H-M   'P 1'
#
loop_
_entity.id
_entity.type
_entity.pdbx_description
1 polymer ?
#
loop_
_entity_poly.entity_id
_entity_poly.type
_entity_poly.pdbx_seq_one_letter_code
_entity_poly.pdbx_strand_id
1 'polypeptide(L)'
;MDLPATPNPNLQGDQLLHFSHPQHPLLQISLPYLFTCMGCKEYGAGRRFRCQTCGFDLHDFCALAPPALHNHPFHHKHQLVFFTKPGGFLRWKCDVCGKAAKGFGFRCTTCSFGMHPCCAAMRVVMNFPTHQHPLVLSPSAAVATGDASTVCNVCQRKRSGQVYRCAAACGYCLHAACAKDMVNGLYVHGLRSPDKPNNMLGTAAKLTTQALVGIIGGLIEGIGEGIGEFLMDNIGRGSCRSIKHN
;
A
#
# COMPACT_ATOMS: atom_id res chain seq x y z
N MET A 1 2.19 -19.56 -6.79
CA MET A 1 3.50 -19.15 -7.30
C MET A 1 4.18 -18.44 -6.15
N ASP A 2 5.00 -19.17 -5.42
CA ASP A 2 5.95 -18.55 -4.51
C ASP A 2 6.96 -17.80 -5.40
N LEU A 3 7.33 -16.58 -5.02
CA LEU A 3 8.41 -15.86 -5.70
C LEU A 3 9.61 -16.80 -5.74
N PRO A 4 10.26 -17.00 -6.91
CA PRO A 4 11.45 -17.84 -6.97
C PRO A 4 12.46 -17.29 -5.95
N ALA A 5 12.80 -18.09 -4.95
CA ALA A 5 13.77 -17.74 -3.93
C ALA A 5 15.17 -17.87 -4.53
N THR A 6 15.57 -16.90 -5.36
CA THR A 6 16.99 -16.60 -5.47
C THR A 6 17.44 -16.04 -4.13
N PRO A 7 18.56 -16.52 -3.54
CA PRO A 7 19.12 -15.92 -2.34
C PRO A 7 19.30 -14.42 -2.59
N ASN A 8 18.62 -13.59 -1.82
CA ASN A 8 18.84 -12.15 -1.92
C ASN A 8 20.27 -11.89 -1.43
N PRO A 9 21.19 -11.40 -2.29
CA PRO A 9 22.58 -11.21 -1.90
C PRO A 9 22.75 -10.24 -0.73
N ASN A 10 21.70 -9.48 -0.38
CA ASN A 10 21.67 -8.54 0.74
C ASN A 10 21.13 -9.15 2.05
N LEU A 11 20.70 -10.42 2.05
CA LEU A 11 20.22 -11.11 3.25
C LEU A 11 21.36 -11.94 3.86
N GLN A 12 21.91 -11.48 4.98
CA GLN A 12 22.98 -12.16 5.70
C GLN A 12 22.48 -12.52 7.10
N GLY A 13 22.04 -13.77 7.28
CA GLY A 13 21.27 -14.19 8.46
C GLY A 13 19.89 -13.52 8.49
N ASP A 14 19.47 -13.03 9.66
CA ASP A 14 18.20 -12.31 9.84
C ASP A 14 18.28 -10.80 9.47
N GLN A 15 19.42 -10.35 8.95
CA GLN A 15 19.69 -8.95 8.63
C GLN A 15 19.62 -8.67 7.13
N LEU A 16 18.96 -7.58 6.77
CA LEU A 16 18.78 -7.12 5.39
C LEU A 16 19.26 -5.67 5.22
N LEU A 17 20.27 -5.46 4.37
CA LEU A 17 20.61 -4.11 3.89
C LEU A 17 19.67 -3.73 2.74
N HIS A 18 18.80 -2.75 2.97
CA HIS A 18 17.77 -2.38 2.01
C HIS A 18 18.10 -1.05 1.33
N PHE A 19 18.01 -0.99 -0.01
CA PHE A 19 18.39 0.20 -0.80
C PHE A 19 17.64 1.49 -0.39
N SER A 20 16.43 1.37 0.16
CA SER A 20 15.64 2.54 0.59
C SER A 20 15.93 3.00 2.02
N HIS A 21 16.75 2.25 2.74
CA HIS A 21 17.20 2.57 4.10
C HIS A 21 18.62 2.00 4.30
N PRO A 22 19.63 2.52 3.57
CA PRO A 22 20.96 1.94 3.56
C PRO A 22 21.77 2.21 4.83
N GLN A 23 21.30 3.09 5.72
CA GLN A 23 22.04 3.51 6.91
C GLN A 23 22.15 2.39 7.95
N HIS A 24 21.13 1.54 8.05
CA HIS A 24 21.04 0.48 9.06
C HIS A 24 20.45 -0.81 8.47
N PRO A 25 20.90 -1.99 8.93
CA PRO A 25 20.27 -3.25 8.57
C PRO A 25 18.85 -3.33 9.14
N LEU A 26 17.96 -3.98 8.39
CA LEU A 26 16.63 -4.34 8.83
C LEU A 26 16.62 -5.77 9.37
N LEU A 27 15.92 -6.01 10.47
CA LEU A 27 15.71 -7.34 11.03
C LEU A 27 14.30 -7.84 10.73
N GLN A 28 14.18 -9.12 10.39
CA GLN A 28 12.87 -9.73 10.27
C GLN A 28 12.27 -9.99 11.65
N ILE A 29 11.10 -9.39 11.91
CA ILE A 29 10.37 -9.54 13.17
C ILE A 29 8.89 -9.81 12.92
N SER A 30 8.17 -10.34 13.91
CA SER A 30 6.73 -10.55 13.84
C SER A 30 6.05 -9.89 15.04
N LEU A 31 5.17 -8.94 14.75
CA LEU A 31 4.45 -8.16 15.77
C LEU A 31 2.97 -8.09 15.40
N PRO A 32 2.04 -8.37 16.33
CA PRO A 32 0.62 -8.47 15.98
C PRO A 32 -0.03 -7.11 15.70
N TYR A 33 0.62 -6.00 16.08
CA TYR A 33 0.08 -4.66 15.93
C TYR A 33 0.28 -4.07 14.54
N LEU A 34 -0.60 -3.12 14.20
CA LEU A 34 -0.60 -2.38 12.94
C LEU A 34 0.72 -1.64 12.71
N PHE A 35 1.19 -1.62 11.47
CA PHE A 35 2.23 -0.68 11.01
C PHE A 35 1.91 -0.12 9.64
N THR A 36 2.63 0.95 9.28
CA THR A 36 2.65 1.49 7.93
C THR A 36 3.98 1.15 7.28
N CYS A 37 3.95 0.45 6.15
CA CYS A 37 5.16 0.15 5.40
C CYS A 37 5.73 1.44 4.81
N MET A 38 7.00 1.73 5.11
CA MET A 38 7.68 2.95 4.64
C MET A 38 8.01 2.93 3.15
N GLY A 39 7.99 1.74 2.52
CA GLY A 39 8.13 1.58 1.08
C GLY A 39 6.84 1.84 0.32
N CYS A 40 5.84 0.96 0.47
CA CYS A 40 4.60 1.03 -0.32
C CYS A 40 3.52 1.97 0.25
N LYS A 41 3.70 2.43 1.50
CA LYS A 41 2.75 3.30 2.25
C LYS A 41 1.37 2.67 2.49
N GLU A 42 1.31 1.34 2.47
CA GLU A 42 0.14 0.55 2.87
C GLU A 42 0.29 0.04 4.30
N TYR A 43 -0.84 -0.25 4.95
CA TYR A 43 -0.87 -0.83 6.28
C TYR A 43 -0.56 -2.34 6.25
N GLY A 44 0.06 -2.85 7.31
CA GLY A 44 0.26 -4.27 7.55
C GLY A 44 0.22 -4.64 9.02
N ALA A 45 0.28 -5.94 9.28
CA ALA A 45 0.45 -6.52 10.61
C ALA A 45 1.18 -7.86 10.52
N GLY A 46 1.74 -8.33 11.64
CA GLY A 46 2.54 -9.55 11.68
C GLY A 46 3.97 -9.31 11.21
N ARG A 47 4.45 -10.21 10.33
CA ARG A 47 5.83 -10.23 9.82
C ARG A 47 6.18 -8.97 9.04
N ARG A 48 7.38 -8.46 9.30
CA ARG A 48 7.95 -7.27 8.65
C ARG A 48 9.46 -7.25 8.82
N PHE A 49 10.14 -6.49 7.98
CA PHE A 49 11.51 -6.06 8.20
C PHE A 49 11.50 -4.72 8.92
N ARG A 50 12.15 -4.63 10.09
CA ARG A 50 12.23 -3.43 10.91
C ARG A 50 13.68 -3.01 11.14
N CYS A 51 13.97 -1.73 10.93
CA CYS A 51 15.15 -1.09 11.53
C CYS A 51 14.87 -0.83 13.01
N GLN A 52 15.63 -1.46 13.92
CA GLN A 52 15.46 -1.26 15.35
C GLN A 52 15.81 0.18 15.79
N THR A 53 16.78 0.80 15.11
CA THR A 53 17.23 2.18 15.42
C THR A 53 16.23 3.24 15.00
N CYS A 54 15.65 3.11 13.80
CA CYS A 54 14.81 4.15 13.20
C CYS A 54 13.31 3.85 13.23
N GLY A 55 12.90 2.64 13.62
CA GLY A 55 11.51 2.19 13.49
C GLY A 55 11.04 2.09 12.03
N PHE A 56 11.96 1.94 11.08
CA PHE A 56 11.66 1.83 9.66
C PHE A 56 11.11 0.44 9.33
N ASP A 57 9.81 0.35 9.05
CA ASP A 57 9.12 -0.91 8.75
C ASP A 57 8.87 -1.12 7.25
N LEU A 58 9.12 -2.33 6.75
CA LEU A 58 8.72 -2.81 5.43
C LEU A 58 7.95 -4.13 5.54
N HIS A 59 6.92 -4.31 4.70
CA HIS A 59 6.38 -5.65 4.46
C HIS A 59 7.46 -6.57 3.86
N ASP A 60 7.37 -7.88 4.12
CA ASP A 60 8.26 -8.90 3.52
C ASP A 60 8.36 -8.73 1.99
N PHE A 61 7.22 -8.62 1.29
CA PHE A 61 7.16 -8.43 -0.16
C PHE A 61 7.60 -7.05 -0.65
N CYS A 62 7.80 -6.07 0.24
CA CYS A 62 8.38 -4.77 -0.10
C CYS A 62 9.90 -4.80 0.09
N ALA A 63 10.37 -5.46 1.14
CA ALA A 63 11.79 -5.60 1.46
C ALA A 63 12.52 -6.55 0.50
N LEU A 64 11.81 -7.58 0.03
CA LEU A 64 12.33 -8.63 -0.85
C LEU A 64 11.79 -8.50 -2.29
N ALA A 65 11.29 -7.32 -2.66
CA ALA A 65 10.74 -7.11 -4.00
C ALA A 65 11.82 -7.30 -5.06
N PRO A 66 11.61 -8.15 -6.09
CA PRO A 66 12.54 -8.25 -7.19
C PRO A 66 12.53 -6.96 -8.02
N PRO A 67 13.63 -6.62 -8.72
CA PRO A 67 13.70 -5.43 -9.56
C PRO A 67 12.73 -5.48 -10.75
N ALA A 68 12.35 -6.68 -11.19
CA ALA A 68 11.35 -6.88 -12.23
C ALA A 68 10.58 -8.20 -12.05
N LEU A 69 9.37 -8.24 -12.60
CA LEU A 69 8.54 -9.43 -12.71
C LEU A 69 8.33 -9.76 -14.19
N HIS A 70 8.60 -11.01 -14.55
CA HIS A 70 8.41 -11.55 -15.90
C HIS A 70 7.24 -12.53 -15.89
N ASN A 71 6.44 -12.54 -16.96
CA ASN A 71 5.29 -13.45 -17.11
C ASN A 71 4.37 -13.48 -15.86
N HIS A 72 4.11 -12.31 -15.27
CA HIS A 72 3.30 -12.24 -14.06
C HIS A 72 1.84 -12.65 -14.38
N PRO A 73 1.15 -13.45 -13.55
CA PRO A 73 -0.20 -13.93 -13.88
C PRO A 73 -1.23 -12.84 -14.16
N PHE A 74 -1.07 -11.66 -13.55
CA PHE A 74 -1.95 -10.52 -13.77
C PHE A 74 -1.55 -9.65 -14.97
N HIS A 75 -0.36 -9.90 -15.54
CA HIS A 75 0.17 -9.17 -16.69
C HIS A 75 1.24 -9.99 -17.44
N HIS A 76 0.80 -11.04 -18.13
CA HIS A 76 1.71 -12.03 -18.74
C HIS A 76 2.47 -11.55 -19.99
N LYS A 77 1.97 -10.52 -20.70
CA LYS A 77 2.49 -10.08 -22.00
C LYS A 77 3.75 -9.24 -21.91
N HIS A 78 3.90 -8.48 -20.83
CA HIS A 78 5.01 -7.55 -20.67
C HIS A 78 5.68 -7.70 -19.31
N GLN A 79 6.94 -7.27 -19.24
CA GLN A 79 7.66 -7.15 -17.99
C GLN A 79 7.07 -6.02 -17.13
N LEU A 80 7.08 -6.21 -15.82
CA LEU A 80 6.79 -5.16 -14.85
C LEU A 80 8.06 -4.82 -14.08
N VAL A 81 8.43 -3.55 -14.05
CA VAL A 81 9.62 -3.05 -13.36
C VAL A 81 9.22 -2.46 -12.02
N PHE A 82 10.00 -2.77 -10.99
CA PHE A 82 9.84 -2.22 -9.66
C PHE A 82 10.29 -0.75 -9.63
N PHE A 83 9.55 0.11 -8.93
CA PHE A 83 9.90 1.50 -8.74
C PHE A 83 9.57 1.97 -7.33
N THR A 84 10.32 2.95 -6.83
CA THR A 84 10.25 3.42 -5.44
C THR A 84 9.34 4.62 -5.25
N LYS A 85 9.23 5.47 -6.28
CA LYS A 85 8.43 6.70 -6.27
C LYS A 85 8.00 7.03 -7.70
N PRO A 86 6.72 7.30 -7.97
CA PRO A 86 6.38 8.09 -9.15
C PRO A 86 7.05 9.45 -8.99
N GLY A 87 7.75 9.98 -10.00
CA GLY A 87 8.15 11.38 -9.95
C GLY A 87 6.93 12.27 -9.65
N GLY A 88 7.08 13.22 -8.72
CA GLY A 88 6.05 14.20 -8.35
C GLY A 88 4.94 13.73 -7.39
N PHE A 89 3.93 14.58 -7.18
CA PHE A 89 2.75 14.33 -6.34
C PHE A 89 1.75 13.34 -6.97
N LEU A 90 2.07 12.74 -8.12
CA LEU A 90 1.15 11.90 -8.87
C LEU A 90 0.95 10.54 -8.21
N ARG A 91 -0.18 10.41 -7.52
CA ARG A 91 -0.78 9.12 -7.18
C ARG A 91 -1.17 8.42 -8.47
N TRP A 92 -0.93 7.12 -8.52
CA TRP A 92 -1.39 6.26 -9.61
C TRP A 92 -2.34 5.20 -9.07
N LYS A 93 -3.18 4.64 -9.93
CA LYS A 93 -4.19 3.66 -9.54
C LYS A 93 -3.67 2.25 -9.83
N CYS A 94 -3.77 1.35 -8.86
CA CYS A 94 -3.48 -0.06 -9.09
C CYS A 94 -4.59 -0.70 -9.93
N ASP A 95 -4.23 -1.37 -11.02
CA ASP A 95 -5.18 -2.04 -11.93
C ASP A 95 -5.82 -3.29 -11.31
N VAL A 96 -5.16 -3.88 -10.30
CA VAL A 96 -5.67 -5.07 -9.60
C VAL A 96 -6.69 -4.66 -8.54
N CYS A 97 -6.30 -3.87 -7.54
CA CYS A 97 -7.18 -3.55 -6.41
C CYS A 97 -7.99 -2.25 -6.58
N GLY A 98 -7.73 -1.46 -7.63
CA GLY A 98 -8.41 -0.19 -7.88
C GLY A 98 -8.07 0.95 -6.92
N LYS A 99 -7.19 0.73 -5.92
CA LYS A 99 -6.79 1.74 -4.92
C LYS A 99 -5.61 2.58 -5.42
N ALA A 100 -5.48 3.78 -4.86
CA ALA A 100 -4.34 4.65 -5.11
C ALA A 100 -3.06 4.04 -4.48
N ALA A 101 -1.99 4.03 -5.25
CA ALA A 101 -0.64 3.66 -4.83
C ALA A 101 0.21 4.92 -4.63
N LYS A 102 0.98 4.95 -3.54
CA LYS A 102 1.68 6.16 -3.05
C LYS A 102 3.19 5.99 -2.87
N GLY A 103 3.71 4.80 -3.10
CA GLY A 103 5.12 4.47 -2.89
C GLY A 103 5.53 3.35 -3.83
N PHE A 104 6.23 2.36 -3.28
CA PHE A 104 6.70 1.19 -4.01
C PHE A 104 5.60 0.55 -4.86
N GLY A 105 5.96 0.10 -6.05
CA GLY A 105 5.04 -0.55 -6.98
C GLY A 105 5.76 -1.22 -8.13
N PHE A 106 4.97 -1.92 -8.93
CA PHE A 106 5.39 -2.49 -10.21
C PHE A 106 4.64 -1.80 -11.34
N ARG A 107 5.35 -1.40 -12.39
CA ARG A 107 4.79 -0.75 -13.59
C ARG A 107 5.28 -1.43 -14.85
N CYS A 108 4.38 -1.57 -15.82
CA CYS A 108 4.75 -1.96 -17.16
C CYS A 108 5.47 -0.80 -17.85
N THR A 109 6.51 -1.11 -18.61
CA THR A 109 7.22 -0.14 -19.44
C THR A 109 6.60 0.00 -20.84
N THR A 110 5.73 -0.94 -21.23
CA THR A 110 5.09 -1.00 -22.55
C THR A 110 3.65 -0.47 -22.55
N CYS A 111 2.93 -0.57 -21.42
CA CYS A 111 1.57 -0.05 -21.29
C CYS A 111 1.34 0.59 -19.92
N SER A 112 0.14 1.12 -19.68
CA SER A 112 -0.20 1.83 -18.44
C SER A 112 -0.42 0.93 -17.21
N PHE A 113 -0.24 -0.38 -17.32
CA PHE A 113 -0.51 -1.31 -16.23
C PHE A 113 0.43 -1.08 -15.05
N GLY A 114 -0.12 -1.04 -13.84
CA GLY A 114 0.64 -1.07 -12.61
C GLY A 114 -0.09 -1.75 -11.45
N MET A 115 0.68 -2.25 -10.48
CA MET A 115 0.12 -2.84 -9.27
C MET A 115 0.98 -2.65 -8.01
N HIS A 116 0.33 -2.58 -6.86
CA HIS A 116 1.03 -2.53 -5.57
C HIS A 116 1.87 -3.81 -5.37
N PRO A 117 2.95 -3.78 -4.57
CA PRO A 117 3.72 -4.99 -4.24
C PRO A 117 2.87 -6.07 -3.55
N CYS A 118 1.96 -5.69 -2.67
CA CYS A 118 0.99 -6.62 -2.06
C CYS A 118 0.02 -7.22 -3.07
N CYS A 119 -0.32 -6.50 -4.14
CA CYS A 119 -1.13 -7.04 -5.22
C CYS A 119 -0.32 -8.02 -6.08
N ALA A 120 0.97 -7.74 -6.32
CA ALA A 120 1.87 -8.68 -6.98
C ALA A 120 2.07 -9.97 -6.18
N ALA A 121 2.04 -9.89 -4.85
CA ALA A 121 2.13 -11.06 -3.97
C ALA A 121 0.84 -11.90 -3.87
N MET A 122 -0.27 -11.44 -4.47
CA MET A 122 -1.50 -12.23 -4.51
C MET A 122 -1.42 -13.35 -5.55
N ARG A 123 -2.10 -14.47 -5.27
CA ARG A 123 -2.23 -15.60 -6.20
C ARG A 123 -3.54 -15.49 -6.99
N VAL A 124 -3.56 -15.98 -8.22
CA VAL A 124 -4.79 -16.05 -9.05
C VAL A 124 -5.89 -16.85 -8.36
N VAL A 125 -5.51 -17.92 -7.67
CA VAL A 125 -6.39 -18.75 -6.85
C VAL A 125 -5.98 -18.60 -5.39
N MET A 126 -6.95 -18.33 -4.51
CA MET A 126 -6.70 -18.21 -3.08
C MET A 126 -7.80 -18.90 -2.26
N ASN A 127 -7.43 -19.38 -1.08
CA ASN A 127 -8.37 -19.81 -0.05
C ASN A 127 -8.61 -18.63 0.90
N PHE A 128 -9.87 -18.38 1.26
CA PHE A 128 -10.23 -17.29 2.16
C PHE A 128 -10.85 -17.85 3.44
N PRO A 129 -10.41 -17.47 4.66
CA PRO A 129 -10.79 -18.20 5.88
C PRO A 129 -12.29 -18.32 6.16
N THR A 130 -13.09 -17.34 5.76
CA THR A 130 -14.56 -17.37 5.92
C THR A 130 -15.29 -18.00 4.73
N HIS A 131 -14.59 -18.69 3.84
CA HIS A 131 -15.19 -19.34 2.68
C HIS A 131 -14.49 -20.66 2.33
N GLN A 132 -15.27 -21.72 2.13
CA GLN A 132 -14.75 -23.08 1.98
C GLN A 132 -14.20 -23.39 0.58
N HIS A 133 -14.71 -22.73 -0.45
CA HIS A 133 -14.27 -23.00 -1.82
C HIS A 133 -13.09 -22.09 -2.21
N PRO A 134 -12.19 -22.56 -3.10
CA PRO A 134 -11.19 -21.70 -3.70
C PRO A 134 -11.83 -20.52 -4.43
N LEU A 135 -11.25 -19.35 -4.26
CA LEU A 135 -11.63 -18.14 -4.96
C LEU A 135 -10.65 -17.87 -6.10
N VAL A 136 -11.18 -17.54 -7.28
CA VAL A 136 -10.41 -17.27 -8.50
C VAL A 136 -10.57 -15.81 -8.89
N LEU A 137 -9.46 -15.12 -9.14
CA LEU A 137 -9.47 -13.74 -9.60
C LEU A 137 -10.10 -13.64 -10.99
N SER A 138 -11.10 -12.79 -11.15
CA SER A 138 -11.78 -12.59 -12.42
C SER A 138 -10.84 -11.90 -13.43
N PRO A 139 -10.77 -12.37 -14.69
CA PRO A 139 -10.00 -11.71 -15.74
C PRO A 139 -10.44 -10.25 -15.93
N SER A 140 -9.49 -9.35 -16.22
CA SER A 140 -9.75 -7.91 -16.39
C SER A 140 -10.81 -7.61 -17.47
N ALA A 141 -10.86 -8.41 -18.54
CA ALA A 141 -11.82 -8.24 -19.64
C ALA A 141 -13.27 -8.55 -19.25
N ALA A 142 -13.50 -9.39 -18.23
CA ALA A 142 -14.85 -9.73 -17.77
C ALA A 142 -15.52 -8.62 -16.95
N VAL A 143 -14.77 -7.54 -16.62
CA VAL A 143 -15.30 -6.35 -15.94
C VAL A 143 -15.80 -5.30 -16.95
N ALA A 144 -15.53 -5.49 -18.25
CA ALA A 144 -15.94 -4.57 -19.32
C ALA A 144 -17.36 -4.80 -19.84
N THR A 145 -17.93 -5.99 -19.62
CA THR A 145 -19.37 -6.21 -19.72
C THR A 145 -20.00 -5.69 -18.44
N GLY A 146 -20.94 -4.76 -18.53
CA GLY A 146 -21.56 -4.02 -17.43
C GLY A 146 -22.36 -4.84 -16.40
N ASP A 147 -21.88 -6.02 -16.04
CA ASP A 147 -22.43 -6.86 -15.01
C ASP A 147 -22.12 -6.27 -13.64
N ALA A 148 -23.15 -5.63 -13.10
CA ALA A 148 -23.39 -5.26 -11.71
C ALA A 148 -22.19 -5.47 -10.79
N SER A 149 -21.57 -4.35 -10.36
CA SER A 149 -20.64 -4.32 -9.24
C SER A 149 -21.11 -5.28 -8.14
N THR A 150 -20.41 -6.39 -7.97
CA THR A 150 -20.82 -7.43 -7.04
C THR A 150 -20.53 -6.96 -5.63
N VAL A 151 -21.49 -7.14 -4.72
CA VAL A 151 -21.30 -6.80 -3.31
C VAL A 151 -20.28 -7.79 -2.75
N CYS A 152 -19.19 -7.27 -2.19
CA CYS A 152 -18.19 -8.11 -1.56
C CYS A 152 -18.70 -8.67 -0.23
N ASN A 153 -18.63 -10.00 -0.06
CA ASN A 153 -19.08 -10.70 1.14
C ASN A 153 -18.32 -10.30 2.42
N VAL A 154 -17.15 -9.67 2.29
CA VAL A 154 -16.35 -9.22 3.45
C VAL A 154 -16.67 -7.79 3.85
N CYS A 155 -16.65 -6.85 2.89
CA CYS A 155 -16.82 -5.43 3.20
C CYS A 155 -18.26 -4.92 3.01
N GLN A 156 -19.17 -5.74 2.47
CA GLN A 156 -20.58 -5.42 2.24
C GLN A 156 -20.78 -4.11 1.46
N ARG A 157 -19.88 -3.83 0.52
CA ARG A 157 -19.88 -2.62 -0.32
C ARG A 157 -19.67 -3.02 -1.77
N LYS A 158 -20.01 -2.12 -2.68
CA LYS A 158 -19.61 -2.15 -4.09
C LYS A 158 -18.33 -1.33 -4.25
N ARG A 159 -17.29 -1.87 -4.88
CA ARG A 159 -16.04 -1.15 -5.16
C ARG A 159 -15.57 -1.44 -6.58
N SER A 160 -14.79 -0.51 -7.13
CA SER A 160 -14.06 -0.73 -8.38
C SER A 160 -12.82 -1.58 -8.15
N GLY A 161 -12.26 -2.11 -9.25
CA GLY A 161 -11.13 -3.04 -9.23
C GLY A 161 -11.57 -4.48 -9.50
N GLN A 162 -10.60 -5.39 -9.52
CA GLN A 162 -10.87 -6.80 -9.77
C GLN A 162 -11.50 -7.48 -8.56
N VAL A 163 -12.20 -8.58 -8.81
CA VAL A 163 -12.88 -9.39 -7.80
C VAL A 163 -12.47 -10.85 -7.94
N TYR A 164 -12.31 -11.51 -6.81
CA TYR A 164 -12.27 -12.96 -6.72
C TYR A 164 -13.71 -13.50 -6.65
N ARG A 165 -13.98 -14.55 -7.42
CA ARG A 165 -15.25 -15.28 -7.41
C ARG A 165 -15.01 -16.72 -7.00
N CYS A 166 -15.96 -17.30 -6.28
CA CYS A 166 -15.89 -18.71 -5.92
C CYS A 166 -15.87 -19.61 -7.16
N ALA A 167 -14.90 -20.54 -7.21
CA ALA A 167 -14.77 -21.52 -8.29
C ALA A 167 -15.99 -22.45 -8.40
N ALA A 168 -16.64 -22.78 -7.28
CA ALA A 168 -17.85 -23.60 -7.22
C ALA A 168 -19.15 -22.81 -7.54
N ALA A 169 -19.05 -21.58 -8.05
CA ALA A 169 -20.19 -20.74 -8.46
C ALA A 169 -21.27 -20.48 -7.39
N CYS A 170 -20.98 -20.64 -6.09
CA CYS A 170 -21.95 -20.38 -5.00
C CYS A 170 -22.26 -18.89 -4.75
N GLY A 171 -21.84 -17.98 -5.64
CA GLY A 171 -22.10 -16.54 -5.52
C GLY A 171 -21.15 -15.76 -4.61
N TYR A 172 -20.21 -16.41 -3.90
CA TYR A 172 -19.25 -15.69 -3.05
C TYR A 172 -18.32 -14.78 -3.89
N CYS A 173 -18.25 -13.51 -3.50
CA CYS A 173 -17.43 -12.47 -4.13
C CYS A 173 -16.55 -11.76 -3.10
N LEU A 174 -15.27 -11.57 -3.45
CA LEU A 174 -14.29 -10.87 -2.64
C LEU A 174 -13.54 -9.86 -3.49
N HIS A 175 -13.58 -8.57 -3.14
CA HIS A 175 -12.74 -7.58 -3.85
C HIS A 175 -11.26 -7.93 -3.69
N ALA A 176 -10.46 -7.73 -4.74
CA ALA A 176 -9.01 -7.79 -4.65
C ALA A 176 -8.45 -6.83 -3.57
N ALA A 177 -9.11 -5.67 -3.39
CA ALA A 177 -8.77 -4.73 -2.32
C ALA A 177 -9.00 -5.27 -0.90
N CYS A 178 -9.95 -6.20 -0.71
CA CYS A 178 -10.21 -6.86 0.57
C CYS A 178 -9.33 -8.11 0.73
N ALA A 179 -9.07 -8.84 -0.36
CA ALA A 179 -8.10 -9.93 -0.39
C ALA A 179 -6.70 -9.47 0.02
N LYS A 180 -6.31 -8.23 -0.33
CA LYS A 180 -5.05 -7.61 0.10
C LYS A 180 -4.87 -7.62 1.63
N ASP A 181 -5.93 -7.49 2.41
CA ASP A 181 -5.82 -7.49 3.88
C ASP A 181 -5.33 -8.85 4.42
N MET A 182 -5.52 -9.94 3.67
CA MET A 182 -4.86 -11.23 3.95
C MET A 182 -3.35 -11.15 3.74
N VAL A 183 -2.95 -10.65 2.56
CA VAL A 183 -1.53 -10.55 2.17
C VAL A 183 -0.75 -9.62 3.08
N ASN A 184 -1.39 -8.53 3.52
CA ASN A 184 -0.79 -7.56 4.43
C ASN A 184 -0.79 -8.03 5.89
N GLY A 185 -1.31 -9.23 6.20
CA GLY A 185 -1.41 -9.77 7.55
C GLY A 185 -2.48 -9.11 8.43
N LEU A 186 -3.26 -8.16 7.91
CA LEU A 186 -4.28 -7.45 8.69
C LEU A 186 -5.41 -8.39 9.11
N TYR A 187 -5.92 -9.20 8.18
CA TYR A 187 -7.05 -10.09 8.44
C TYR A 187 -6.73 -11.13 9.52
N VAL A 188 -5.55 -11.76 9.46
CA VAL A 188 -5.16 -12.81 10.43
C VAL A 188 -4.98 -12.26 11.86
N HIS A 189 -4.71 -10.96 11.99
CA HIS A 189 -4.62 -10.27 13.27
C HIS A 189 -5.92 -9.54 13.67
N GLY A 190 -7.03 -9.76 12.94
CA GLY A 190 -8.31 -9.10 13.22
C GLY A 190 -8.29 -7.59 13.02
N LEU A 191 -7.29 -7.07 12.30
CA LEU A 191 -7.11 -5.65 12.05
C LEU A 191 -7.79 -5.26 10.75
N ARG A 192 -8.35 -4.04 10.73
CA ARG A 192 -8.86 -3.41 9.52
C ARG A 192 -7.90 -2.31 9.12
N SER A 193 -7.59 -2.24 7.84
CA SER A 193 -6.93 -1.06 7.28
C SER A 193 -7.79 0.16 7.62
N PRO A 194 -7.24 1.21 8.25
CA PRO A 194 -7.93 2.48 8.43
C PRO A 194 -8.41 2.95 7.05
N ASP A 195 -9.71 2.78 6.78
CA ASP A 195 -10.35 3.43 5.66
C ASP A 195 -10.03 4.92 5.84
N LYS A 196 -9.50 5.58 4.80
CA LYS A 196 -9.48 7.06 4.82
C LYS A 196 -10.93 7.49 5.11
N PRO A 197 -11.18 8.36 6.09
CA PRO A 197 -12.50 8.95 6.19
C PRO A 197 -12.73 9.68 4.86
N ASN A 198 -13.64 9.14 4.06
CA ASN A 198 -14.36 10.00 3.14
C ASN A 198 -15.16 10.93 4.06
N ASN A 199 -15.23 12.21 3.72
CA ASN A 199 -16.06 13.17 4.43
C ASN A 199 -17.54 12.72 4.36
N MET A 200 -17.94 11.84 5.26
CA MET A 200 -19.30 11.50 5.62
C MET A 200 -19.25 10.91 7.03
N LEU A 201 -19.76 11.72 7.95
CA LEU A 201 -20.05 11.44 9.34
C LEU A 201 -20.85 10.12 9.45
N GLY A 202 -20.40 9.17 10.27
CA GLY A 202 -21.18 7.98 10.58
C GLY A 202 -20.39 6.80 11.14
N THR A 203 -20.43 6.67 12.47
CA THR A 203 -20.01 5.53 13.32
C THR A 203 -18.54 5.52 13.76
N ALA A 204 -18.32 5.91 15.02
CA ALA A 204 -17.09 5.68 15.75
C ALA A 204 -16.85 4.17 15.90
N ALA A 205 -15.75 3.67 15.34
CA ALA A 205 -15.23 2.37 15.73
C ALA A 205 -14.44 2.57 17.03
N LYS A 206 -14.83 1.86 18.08
CA LYS A 206 -14.17 1.84 19.39
C LYS A 206 -12.78 1.21 19.20
N LEU A 207 -11.74 2.04 19.05
CA LEU A 207 -10.36 1.58 19.05
C LEU A 207 -9.82 1.67 20.48
N THR A 208 -9.70 0.53 21.14
CA THR A 208 -8.93 0.44 22.39
C THR A 208 -7.45 0.38 22.03
N THR A 209 -6.81 1.54 21.89
CA THR A 209 -5.36 1.64 21.93
C THR A 209 -4.89 1.49 23.37
N GLN A 210 -4.34 0.33 23.73
CA GLN A 210 -3.32 0.29 24.78
C GLN A 210 -2.07 0.95 24.22
N ALA A 211 -1.84 2.20 24.60
CA ALA A 211 -0.55 2.85 24.44
C ALA A 211 0.39 2.27 25.49
N LEU A 212 1.43 1.56 25.08
CA LEU A 212 2.64 1.44 25.89
C LEU A 212 3.63 2.47 25.38
N VAL A 213 3.72 3.56 26.13
CA VAL A 213 4.78 4.56 26.04
C VAL A 213 6.08 3.86 26.44
N GLY A 214 6.98 3.68 25.48
CA GLY A 214 8.41 3.44 25.76
C GLY A 214 9.12 4.79 25.75
N ILE A 215 9.52 5.27 26.92
CA ILE A 215 10.36 6.47 27.07
C ILE A 215 11.84 6.09 26.91
N ILE A 216 12.60 7.04 26.39
CA ILE A 216 14.05 7.31 26.52
C ILE A 216 14.91 6.99 25.28
N GLY A 217 15.42 8.08 24.66
CA GLY A 217 16.65 8.04 23.89
C GLY A 217 16.89 9.25 22.96
N GLY A 218 17.45 10.34 23.50
CA GLY A 218 18.36 11.22 22.74
C GLY A 218 17.82 12.56 22.23
N LEU A 219 18.20 13.62 22.96
CA LEU A 219 18.27 15.01 22.53
C LEU A 219 19.29 15.14 21.38
N ILE A 220 18.98 15.87 20.30
CA ILE A 220 20.02 16.56 19.52
C ILE A 220 19.53 17.99 19.32
N GLU A 221 20.20 18.91 20.00
CA GLU A 221 20.17 20.33 19.72
C GLU A 221 20.83 20.57 18.35
N GLY A 222 20.15 21.34 17.52
CA GLY A 222 20.69 21.87 16.27
C GLY A 222 20.18 23.28 16.10
N ILE A 223 20.86 24.21 16.77
CA ILE A 223 20.69 25.66 16.63
C ILE A 223 21.15 26.01 15.20
N GLY A 224 20.23 26.52 14.39
CA GLY A 224 20.55 27.15 13.12
C GLY A 224 20.35 28.66 13.23
N GLU A 225 21.39 29.38 13.65
CA GLU A 225 21.48 30.83 13.48
C GLU A 225 21.81 31.15 12.01
N GLY A 226 21.15 32.18 11.49
CA GLY A 226 21.32 32.70 10.14
C GLY A 226 20.50 33.97 9.92
N ILE A 227 20.84 35.02 10.66
CA ILE A 227 20.80 36.46 10.28
C ILE A 227 21.02 36.65 8.76
N GLY A 228 20.40 37.54 7.99
CA GLY A 228 19.60 38.75 8.23
C GLY A 228 19.95 39.76 7.12
N GLU A 229 18.93 40.32 6.45
CA GLU A 229 18.85 41.61 5.69
C GLU A 229 17.71 41.44 4.65
N PHE A 230 16.50 41.97 4.84
CA PHE A 230 16.05 43.37 4.86
C PHE A 230 16.27 44.12 3.55
N LEU A 231 15.20 44.26 2.75
CA LEU A 231 14.86 45.51 2.08
C LEU A 231 13.35 45.72 2.15
N MET A 232 12.97 46.88 2.71
CA MET A 232 11.64 47.48 2.61
C MET A 232 11.46 48.14 1.25
N ASP A 233 10.23 48.15 0.72
CA ASP A 233 9.54 49.40 0.42
C ASP A 233 8.05 49.18 0.06
N ASN A 234 7.22 49.48 1.05
CA ASN A 234 6.11 50.43 1.08
C ASN A 234 5.26 50.83 -0.17
N ILE A 235 3.95 50.94 0.13
CA ILE A 235 2.90 51.86 -0.40
C ILE A 235 1.75 51.19 -1.20
N GLY A 236 0.53 51.45 -0.71
CA GLY A 236 -0.64 51.60 -1.59
C GLY A 236 -1.95 51.05 -1.04
N ARG A 237 -2.62 51.82 -0.18
CA ARG A 237 -4.09 51.71 0.00
C ARG A 237 -4.78 51.86 -1.35
N GLY A 238 -5.77 51.01 -1.63
CA GLY A 238 -6.64 51.16 -2.79
C GLY A 238 -7.82 50.21 -2.76
N SER A 239 -8.90 50.63 -2.11
CA SER A 239 -10.22 50.03 -2.27
C SER A 239 -10.76 50.38 -3.66
N CYS A 240 -11.22 49.41 -4.45
CA CYS A 240 -12.35 49.64 -5.34
C CYS A 240 -13.06 48.35 -5.77
N ARG A 241 -14.36 48.54 -5.96
CA ARG A 241 -15.42 47.58 -6.19
C ARG A 241 -15.34 46.96 -7.59
N SER A 242 -15.80 45.72 -7.67
CA SER A 242 -16.08 45.02 -8.91
C SER A 242 -17.28 45.67 -9.62
N ILE A 243 -17.04 46.20 -10.83
CA ILE A 243 -18.07 46.56 -11.79
C ILE A 243 -18.24 45.36 -12.73
N LYS A 244 -19.49 44.90 -12.86
CA LYS A 244 -19.93 43.93 -13.87
C LYS A 244 -19.89 44.59 -15.25
N HIS A 245 -19.40 43.89 -16.26
CA HIS A 245 -19.71 44.19 -17.65
C HIS A 245 -20.41 43.00 -18.29
N ASN A 246 -21.57 43.31 -18.85
CA ASN A 246 -22.10 42.69 -20.06
C ASN A 246 -21.32 43.28 -21.26
#